data_AF-A0A6G0PY42-F1
#
_entry.id   AF-A0A6G0PY42-F1
#
_cell.length_a   1.000
_cell.length_b   1.000
_cell.length_c   1.000
_cell.angle_alpha   90.00
_cell.angle_beta   90.00
_cell.angle_gamma   90.00
#
_symmetry.space_group_name_H-M   'P 1'
#
loop_
_entity.id
_entity.type
_entity.pdbx_description
1 polymer ?
#
loop_
_entity_poly.entity_id
_entity_poly.type
_entity_poly.pdbx_seq_one_letter_code
_entity_poly.pdbx_strand_id
1 'polypeptide(L)'
;MGRRGHKQAGAQQRKQSRPFDAVNKSLASAPVLMLPDTSRPFHVVCDASDFAIGCALMQFDAEGRERVVSYQSRQMKPAEKNYPVHDKELLAMRYALIKFRVYLLGEQTFAVYTDHASLRTAMKSPHLSQRALQAGQE
;
A
#
# COMPACT_ATOMS: atom_id res chain seq x y z
N MET A 1 33.79 22.87 -35.76
CA MET A 1 32.55 23.58 -35.35
C MET A 1 31.57 22.53 -34.84
N GLY A 2 31.40 22.40 -33.52
CA GLY A 2 30.51 21.41 -32.93
C GLY A 2 29.47 22.06 -32.03
N ARG A 3 28.27 21.49 -31.97
CA ARG A 3 27.43 21.41 -30.77
C ARG A 3 26.32 20.39 -30.96
N ARG A 4 26.39 19.34 -30.14
CA ARG A 4 25.33 18.38 -29.82
C ARG A 4 24.39 19.01 -28.79
N GLY A 5 23.08 18.93 -29.00
CA GLY A 5 22.06 19.32 -28.03
C GLY A 5 21.77 18.16 -27.06
N HIS A 6 22.03 18.39 -25.78
CA HIS A 6 21.81 17.45 -24.67
C HIS A 6 20.32 17.29 -24.33
N LYS A 7 19.88 16.04 -24.13
CA LYS A 7 18.68 15.70 -23.34
C LYS A 7 18.96 16.08 -21.88
N GLN A 8 18.07 16.86 -21.25
CA GLN A 8 18.06 17.02 -19.80
C GLN A 8 17.12 15.98 -19.17
N ALA A 9 17.71 15.05 -18.41
CA ALA A 9 17.01 14.13 -17.53
C ALA A 9 16.85 14.77 -16.14
N GLY A 10 15.71 14.47 -15.50
CA GLY A 10 15.22 15.13 -14.30
C GLY A 10 16.15 15.10 -13.09
N ALA A 11 16.22 16.24 -12.40
CA ALA A 11 16.91 16.40 -11.13
C ALA A 11 15.87 16.56 -10.00
N GLN A 12 15.47 15.45 -9.39
CA GLN A 12 14.77 15.45 -8.10
C GLN A 12 15.27 14.27 -7.25
N GLN A 13 16.58 14.17 -7.07
CA GLN A 13 17.21 13.25 -6.12
C GLN A 13 18.33 14.04 -5.45
N ARG A 14 18.10 14.51 -4.21
CA ARG A 14 19.13 14.91 -3.21
C ARG A 14 18.52 15.88 -2.18
N LYS A 15 17.84 15.33 -1.18
CA LYS A 15 17.75 15.89 0.19
C LYS A 15 17.11 14.77 1.02
N GLN A 16 17.83 14.23 2.01
CA GLN A 16 17.42 13.15 2.93
C GLN A 16 17.68 11.67 2.53
N SER A 17 18.78 11.32 1.84
CA SER A 17 19.08 9.89 1.56
C SER A 17 19.44 9.08 2.82
N ARG A 18 20.31 9.59 3.70
CA ARG A 18 20.87 8.78 4.80
C ARG A 18 19.85 8.29 5.84
N PRO A 19 18.89 9.10 6.35
CA PRO A 19 17.89 8.60 7.30
C PRO A 19 16.91 7.62 6.66
N PHE A 20 16.50 7.89 5.42
CA PHE A 20 15.60 7.01 4.65
C PHE A 20 16.26 5.66 4.35
N ASP A 21 17.54 5.66 3.96
CA ASP A 21 18.31 4.45 3.73
C ASP A 21 18.47 3.62 5.01
N ALA A 22 18.60 4.26 6.17
CA ALA A 22 18.66 3.58 7.47
C ALA A 22 17.33 2.92 7.84
N VAL A 23 16.20 3.61 7.63
CA VAL A 23 14.85 3.04 7.82
C VAL A 23 14.62 1.86 6.88
N ASN A 24 14.93 2.00 5.60
CA ASN A 24 14.79 0.90 4.63
C ASN A 24 15.67 -0.30 4.98
N LYS A 25 16.91 -0.07 5.41
CA LYS A 25 17.79 -1.15 5.88
C LYS A 25 17.22 -1.82 7.12
N SER A 26 16.73 -1.06 8.10
CA SER A 26 16.12 -1.61 9.31
C SER A 26 14.85 -2.41 9.02
N LEU A 27 14.05 -1.99 8.03
CA LEU A 27 12.87 -2.75 7.57
C LEU A 27 13.27 -4.02 6.81
N ALA A 28 14.44 -4.03 6.15
CA ALA A 28 14.93 -5.15 5.35
C ALA A 28 15.79 -6.17 6.10
N SER A 29 16.38 -5.84 7.26
CA SER A 29 17.47 -6.62 7.87
C SER A 29 17.08 -7.66 8.94
N ALA A 30 15.82 -8.09 9.02
CA ALA A 30 15.29 -9.17 9.88
C ALA A 30 15.40 -8.94 11.42
N PRO A 31 14.43 -9.42 12.24
CA PRO A 31 13.46 -10.49 11.97
C PRO A 31 12.05 -10.00 11.55
N VAL A 32 11.93 -8.84 10.89
CA VAL A 32 10.62 -8.18 10.70
C VAL A 32 9.69 -8.87 9.68
N LEU A 33 10.23 -9.58 8.68
CA LEU A 33 9.44 -10.29 7.68
C LEU A 33 9.37 -11.80 7.95
N MET A 34 8.15 -12.32 8.12
CA MET A 34 7.85 -13.74 8.28
C MET A 34 7.59 -14.38 6.91
N LEU A 35 8.02 -15.63 6.74
CA LEU A 35 7.63 -16.41 5.57
C LEU A 35 6.11 -16.64 5.60
N PRO A 36 5.42 -16.48 4.45
CA PRO A 36 3.98 -16.72 4.40
C PRO A 36 3.66 -18.19 4.68
N ASP A 37 2.70 -18.42 5.58
CA ASP A 37 2.11 -19.74 5.79
C ASP A 37 0.70 -19.75 5.18
N THR A 38 0.54 -20.39 4.02
CA THR A 38 -0.74 -20.43 3.30
C THR A 38 -1.81 -21.25 4.00
N SER A 39 -1.49 -21.98 5.07
CA SER A 39 -2.45 -22.71 5.90
C SER A 39 -3.11 -21.85 6.97
N ARG A 40 -2.64 -20.60 7.15
CA ARG A 40 -3.14 -19.66 8.15
C ARG A 40 -3.81 -18.45 7.51
N PRO A 41 -4.77 -17.82 8.19
CA PRO A 41 -5.41 -16.63 7.66
C PRO A 41 -4.42 -15.48 7.59
N PHE A 42 -4.51 -14.72 6.50
CA PHE A 42 -3.84 -13.43 6.35
C PHE A 42 -4.75 -12.31 6.83
N HIS A 43 -4.14 -11.19 7.18
CA HIS A 43 -4.84 -9.92 7.26
C HIS A 43 -4.00 -8.81 6.67
N VAL A 44 -4.67 -7.77 6.23
CA VAL A 44 -4.05 -6.62 5.57
C VAL A 44 -4.29 -5.40 6.41
N VAL A 45 -3.26 -4.59 6.59
CA VAL A 45 -3.39 -3.23 7.11
C VAL A 45 -3.10 -2.28 5.96
N CYS A 46 -3.92 -1.27 5.76
CA CYS A 46 -3.69 -0.23 4.76
C CYS A 46 -3.98 1.17 5.33
N ASP A 47 -3.26 2.15 4.80
CA ASP A 47 -3.33 3.56 5.20
C ASP A 47 -3.02 4.46 4.00
N ALA A 48 -3.59 5.67 3.99
CA ALA A 48 -3.31 6.71 3.02
C ALA A 48 -2.90 8.02 3.70
N SER A 49 -1.81 8.59 3.19
CA SER A 49 -1.42 9.96 3.50
C SER A 49 -1.81 10.92 2.36
N ASP A 50 -1.50 12.20 2.51
CA ASP A 50 -1.69 13.17 1.42
C ASP A 50 -0.79 12.93 0.20
N PHE A 51 0.25 12.11 0.33
CA PHE A 51 1.28 11.97 -0.72
C PHE A 51 1.46 10.54 -1.21
N ALA A 52 1.09 9.54 -0.42
CA ALA A 52 1.37 8.14 -0.69
C ALA A 52 0.33 7.23 -0.03
N ILE A 53 0.17 6.04 -0.60
CA ILE A 53 -0.60 4.95 -0.02
C ILE A 53 0.35 3.84 0.42
N GLY A 54 0.01 3.16 1.51
CA GLY A 54 0.78 2.07 2.07
C GLY A 54 -0.11 0.92 2.53
N CYS A 55 0.45 -0.28 2.52
CA CYS A 55 -0.18 -1.46 3.10
C CYS A 55 0.85 -2.51 3.51
N ALA A 56 0.44 -3.37 4.44
CA ALA A 56 1.19 -4.50 4.91
C ALA A 56 0.30 -5.76 4.89
N LEU A 57 0.83 -6.84 4.38
CA LEU A 57 0.29 -8.18 4.55
C LEU A 57 0.87 -8.75 5.84
N MET A 58 0.02 -9.24 6.72
CA MET A 58 0.38 -9.70 8.05
C MET A 58 -0.26 -11.06 8.34
N GLN A 59 0.35 -11.78 9.29
CA GLN A 59 -0.11 -13.06 9.81
C GLN A 59 0.30 -13.21 11.27
N PHE A 60 -0.41 -14.04 12.02
CA PHE A 60 0.02 -14.46 13.35
C PHE A 60 1.00 -15.64 13.25
N ASP A 61 2.15 -15.53 13.92
CA ASP A 61 3.12 -16.62 14.03
C ASP A 61 2.63 -17.76 14.94
N ALA A 62 3.43 -18.81 15.12
CA ALA A 62 3.07 -19.96 15.95
C ALA A 62 2.85 -19.58 17.42
N GLU A 63 3.42 -18.47 17.87
CA GLU A 63 3.29 -17.92 19.22
C GLU A 63 2.14 -16.92 19.33
N GLY A 64 1.35 -16.72 18.27
CA GLY A 64 0.22 -15.79 18.26
C GLY A 64 0.62 -14.31 18.18
N ARG A 65 1.87 -14.00 17.77
CA ARG A 65 2.33 -12.63 17.58
C ARG A 65 2.08 -12.20 16.15
N GLU A 66 1.64 -10.97 15.98
CA GLU A 66 1.46 -10.39 14.65
C GLU A 66 2.82 -10.12 13.99
N ARG A 67 3.00 -10.66 12.78
CA ARG A 67 4.22 -10.51 11.99
C ARG A 67 3.87 -10.02 10.61
N VAL A 68 4.73 -9.17 10.07
CA VAL A 68 4.59 -8.73 8.69
C VAL A 68 5.14 -9.80 7.77
N VAL A 69 4.42 -10.10 6.70
CA VAL A 69 4.85 -10.98 5.62
C VAL A 69 5.42 -10.14 4.47
N SER A 70 4.77 -9.02 4.14
CA SER A 70 5.20 -8.14 3.06
C SER A 70 4.68 -6.72 3.25
N TYR A 71 5.49 -5.72 2.89
CA TYR A 71 5.07 -4.32 2.80
C TYR A 71 4.93 -3.90 1.34
N GLN A 72 3.94 -3.07 1.05
CA GLN A 72 3.77 -2.44 -0.26
C GLN A 72 3.38 -0.98 -0.09
N SER A 73 4.00 -0.10 -0.88
CA SER A 73 3.65 1.32 -0.89
C SER A 73 3.92 1.94 -2.25
N ARG A 74 3.28 3.06 -2.53
CA ARG A 74 3.62 3.92 -3.68
C ARG A 74 3.23 5.36 -3.42
N GLN A 75 3.90 6.28 -4.09
CA GLN A 75 3.44 7.66 -4.15
C GLN A 75 2.13 7.76 -4.94
N MET A 76 1.29 8.70 -4.55
CA MET A 76 0.07 9.04 -5.28
C MET A 76 0.43 9.80 -6.56
N LYS A 77 -0.29 9.48 -7.64
CA LYS A 77 -0.28 10.26 -8.88
C LYS A 77 -0.82 11.68 -8.59
N PRO A 78 -0.45 12.70 -9.38
CA PRO A 78 -0.92 14.07 -9.16
C PRO A 78 -2.45 14.20 -9.02
N ALA A 79 -3.22 13.44 -9.81
CA ALA A 79 -4.67 13.43 -9.72
C ALA A 79 -5.18 12.82 -8.40
N GLU A 80 -4.56 11.72 -7.95
CA GLU A 80 -4.94 10.99 -6.73
C GLU A 80 -4.73 11.81 -5.45
N LYS A 81 -3.75 12.73 -5.44
CA LYS A 81 -3.49 13.62 -4.29
C LYS A 81 -4.67 14.55 -3.99
N ASN A 82 -5.46 14.88 -5.01
CA ASN A 82 -6.63 15.75 -4.90
C ASN A 82 -7.90 14.99 -4.46
N TYR A 83 -7.82 13.67 -4.27
CA TYR A 83 -8.95 12.89 -3.80
C TYR A 83 -9.31 13.26 -2.36
N PRO A 84 -10.62 13.26 -2.01
CA PRO A 84 -11.05 13.29 -0.62
C PRO A 84 -10.40 12.15 0.19
N VAL A 85 -10.26 12.33 1.50
CA VAL A 85 -9.61 11.35 2.39
C VAL A 85 -10.24 9.95 2.25
N HIS A 86 -11.57 9.85 2.22
CA HIS A 86 -12.25 8.55 2.04
C HIS A 86 -11.90 7.84 0.73
N ASP A 87 -11.72 8.57 -0.36
CA ASP A 87 -11.34 8.01 -1.66
C ASP A 87 -9.86 7.60 -1.69
N LYS A 88 -8.99 8.35 -0.98
CA LYS A 88 -7.57 7.99 -0.78
C LYS A 88 -7.44 6.67 -0.01
N GLU A 89 -8.23 6.50 1.03
CA GLU A 89 -8.28 5.27 1.83
C GLU A 89 -8.79 4.08 1.01
N LEU A 90 -9.85 4.27 0.22
CA LEU A 90 -10.34 3.24 -0.67
C LEU A 90 -9.30 2.85 -1.72
N LEU A 91 -8.56 3.83 -2.24
CA LEU A 91 -7.45 3.59 -3.15
C LEU A 91 -6.34 2.77 -2.50
N ALA A 92 -5.99 3.03 -1.24
CA ALA A 92 -5.02 2.22 -0.48
C ALA A 92 -5.49 0.77 -0.32
N MET A 93 -6.76 0.57 0.04
CA MET A 93 -7.38 -0.75 0.13
C MET A 93 -7.35 -1.51 -1.21
N ARG A 94 -7.79 -0.87 -2.30
CA ARG A 94 -7.75 -1.46 -3.65
C ARG A 94 -6.32 -1.83 -4.05
N TYR A 95 -5.38 -0.93 -3.79
CA TYR A 95 -3.96 -1.17 -4.07
C TYR A 95 -3.44 -2.40 -3.33
N ALA A 96 -3.77 -2.54 -2.04
CA ALA A 96 -3.38 -3.69 -1.23
C ALA A 96 -3.95 -5.01 -1.79
N LEU A 97 -5.24 -5.04 -2.12
CA LEU A 97 -5.90 -6.23 -2.68
C LEU A 97 -5.29 -6.67 -4.01
N ILE A 98 -4.91 -5.72 -4.87
CA ILE A 98 -4.24 -6.03 -6.13
C ILE A 98 -2.82 -6.55 -5.88
N LYS A 99 -2.05 -5.90 -4.99
CA LYS A 99 -0.65 -6.27 -4.72
C LYS A 99 -0.50 -7.59 -3.99
N PHE A 100 -1.43 -7.92 -3.09
CA PHE A 100 -1.41 -9.16 -2.32
C PHE A 100 -2.33 -10.24 -2.89
N ARG A 101 -2.85 -10.06 -4.11
CA ARG A 101 -3.77 -10.99 -4.79
C ARG A 101 -3.31 -12.45 -4.71
N VAL A 102 -2.01 -12.71 -4.86
CA VAL A 102 -1.45 -14.08 -4.82
C VAL A 102 -1.60 -14.77 -3.46
N TYR A 103 -1.69 -14.00 -2.36
CA TYR A 103 -1.87 -14.53 -1.00
C TYR A 103 -3.33 -14.57 -0.57
N LEU A 104 -4.13 -13.62 -1.07
CA LEU A 104 -5.52 -13.43 -0.64
C LEU A 104 -6.53 -14.25 -1.46
N LEU A 105 -6.14 -14.72 -2.65
CA LEU A 105 -6.97 -15.62 -3.45
C LEU A 105 -6.80 -17.07 -3.00
N GLY A 106 -7.46 -17.41 -1.90
CA GLY A 106 -7.60 -18.79 -1.41
C GLY A 106 -8.99 -19.00 -0.80
N GLU A 107 -9.23 -20.17 -0.23
CA GLU A 107 -10.50 -20.49 0.44
C GLU A 107 -10.65 -19.83 1.82
N GLN A 108 -9.53 -19.35 2.39
CA GLN A 108 -9.54 -18.71 3.70
C GLN A 108 -10.02 -17.27 3.62
N THR A 109 -10.87 -16.88 4.57
CA THR A 109 -11.25 -15.49 4.76
C THR A 109 -10.08 -14.68 5.31
N PHE A 110 -10.02 -13.41 4.92
CA PHE A 110 -9.02 -12.47 5.41
C PHE A 110 -9.70 -11.17 5.85
N ALA A 111 -9.05 -10.46 6.77
CA ALA A 111 -9.51 -9.15 7.22
C ALA A 111 -8.68 -8.04 6.56
N VAL A 112 -9.31 -6.89 6.33
CA VAL A 112 -8.62 -5.65 5.95
C VAL A 112 -8.90 -4.60 7.02
N TYR A 113 -7.84 -4.07 7.61
CA TYR A 113 -7.86 -3.01 8.61
C TYR A 113 -7.41 -1.69 8.00
N THR A 114 -8.18 -0.65 8.30
CA THR A 114 -7.91 0.76 7.97
C THR A 114 -8.35 1.56 9.19
N ASP A 115 -7.62 2.63 9.51
CA ASP A 115 -7.96 3.55 10.59
C ASP A 115 -9.14 4.48 10.22
N HIS A 116 -9.61 4.41 8.98
CA HIS A 116 -10.63 5.33 8.49
C HIS A 116 -12.07 4.86 8.73
N ALA A 117 -12.70 5.43 9.75
CA ALA A 117 -14.05 5.09 10.19
C ALA A 117 -15.13 5.20 9.11
N SER A 118 -14.98 6.08 8.12
CA SER A 118 -15.99 6.24 7.06
C SER A 118 -15.99 5.09 6.04
N LEU A 119 -14.90 4.34 5.89
CA LEU A 119 -14.89 3.12 5.08
C LEU A 119 -15.67 1.98 5.74
N ARG A 120 -15.65 1.89 7.09
CA ARG A 120 -16.55 0.97 7.83
C ARG A 120 -18.03 1.25 7.55
N THR A 121 -18.37 2.50 7.28
CA THR A 121 -19.74 2.90 6.93
C THR A 121 -20.04 2.65 5.45
N ALA A 122 -19.11 2.95 4.54
CA ALA A 122 -19.27 2.72 3.11
C ALA A 122 -19.54 1.24 2.75
N MET A 123 -18.87 0.30 3.45
CA MET A 123 -19.10 -1.14 3.27
C MET A 123 -20.48 -1.62 3.76
N LYS A 124 -21.18 -0.82 4.58
CA LYS A 124 -22.55 -1.11 5.04
C LYS A 124 -23.62 -0.50 4.13
N SER A 125 -23.23 0.38 3.21
CA SER A 125 -24.15 1.04 2.28
C SER A 125 -24.11 0.34 0.92
N PRO A 126 -25.26 -0.08 0.35
CA PRO A 126 -25.30 -0.86 -0.89
C PRO A 126 -24.90 -0.07 -2.16
N HIS A 127 -24.61 1.22 -2.04
CA HIS A 127 -24.17 2.07 -3.14
C HIS A 127 -22.82 2.72 -2.84
N LEU A 128 -21.74 2.05 -3.22
CA LEU A 128 -20.43 2.68 -3.40
C LEU A 128 -20.52 3.64 -4.59
N SER A 129 -20.02 4.87 -4.44
CA SER A 129 -20.11 5.90 -5.48
C SER A 129 -19.44 5.44 -6.78
N GLN A 130 -19.99 5.83 -7.94
CA GLN A 130 -19.51 5.37 -9.26
C GLN A 130 -18.03 5.69 -9.53
N ARG A 131 -17.46 6.70 -8.85
CA ARG A 131 -16.04 7.05 -8.88
C ARG A 131 -15.14 6.00 -8.22
N ALA A 132 -15.61 5.32 -7.18
CA ALA A 132 -14.91 4.20 -6.54
C ALA A 132 -14.66 3.03 -7.52
N LEU A 133 -15.58 2.83 -8.48
CA LEU A 133 -15.50 1.77 -9.49
C LEU A 133 -14.61 2.16 -10.69
N GLN A 134 -14.45 3.46 -10.97
CA GLN A 134 -13.81 3.97 -12.19
C GLN A 134 -12.33 4.36 -12.04
N ALA A 135 -11.73 4.30 -10.86
CA ALA A 135 -10.30 4.58 -10.62
C ALA A 135 -9.32 3.54 -11.24
N GLY A 136 -9.73 2.86 -12.31
CA GLY A 136 -9.07 1.71 -12.92
C GLY A 136 -8.78 1.82 -14.42
N GLN A 137 -8.97 2.98 -15.06
CA GLN A 137 -8.54 3.21 -16.43
C GLN A 137 -7.60 4.41 -16.48
N GLU A 138 -6.31 4.15 -16.26
CA GLU A 138 -5.13 4.91 -16.75
C GLU A 138 -3.81 4.35 -16.15
#